data_AF-A0AAV5TAG8-F1
#
_entry.id   AF-A0AAV5TAG8-F1
#
_cell.length_a   1.000
_cell.length_b   1.000
_cell.length_c   1.000
_cell.angle_alpha   90.00
_cell.angle_beta   90.00
_cell.angle_gamma   90.00
#
_symmetry.space_group_name_H-M   'P 1'
#
loop_
_entity.id
_entity.type
_entity.pdbx_description
1 polymer ?
#
loop_
_entity_poly.entity_id
_entity_poly.type
_entity_poly.pdbx_seq_one_letter_code
_entity_poly.pdbx_strand_id
1 'polypeptide(L)'
;AILGVGLNLFVFFQLIRKRFSSKVVTYHVGIAIAGVHGIAIAVILAGVPNTIHLFHFDQYIVFFCEFVVFMSFWLAHIIWELVPANCILQYIALCKPQFSTPVRLTIAYGYCSLLLSCSSPYCAYFYQDSLYDNTTREVHELTDNERFMAFGGRLFASDKHLSGGINFATQSILPTYFAAYGVFI
;
A
#
# COMPACT_ATOMS: atom_id res chain seq x y z
N ALA A 1 -15.87 -3.97 3.90
CA ALA A 1 -15.88 -3.51 2.49
C ALA A 1 -16.98 -2.46 2.22
N ILE A 2 -18.26 -2.85 2.21
CA ILE A 2 -19.39 -2.01 1.77
C ILE A 2 -19.47 -0.68 2.54
N LEU A 3 -19.38 -0.72 3.88
CA LEU A 3 -19.38 0.49 4.71
C LEU A 3 -18.22 1.44 4.36
N GLY A 4 -17.02 0.89 4.17
CA GLY A 4 -15.83 1.68 3.82
C GLY A 4 -15.97 2.36 2.46
N VAL A 5 -16.45 1.63 1.45
CA VAL A 5 -16.72 2.21 0.12
C VAL A 5 -17.80 3.30 0.22
N GLY A 6 -18.92 3.02 0.91
CA GLY A 6 -20.02 3.97 1.08
C GLY A 6 -19.59 5.27 1.76
N LEU A 7 -18.80 5.18 2.83
CA LEU A 7 -18.28 6.36 3.53
C LEU A 7 -17.34 7.20 2.65
N ASN A 8 -16.41 6.57 1.94
CA ASN A 8 -15.49 7.31 1.07
C ASN A 8 -16.20 7.96 -0.13
N LEU A 9 -17.18 7.27 -0.74
CA LEU A 9 -18.02 7.86 -1.79
C LEU A 9 -18.83 9.05 -1.29
N PHE A 10 -19.37 8.98 -0.06
CA PHE A 10 -20.05 10.11 0.57
C PHE A 10 -19.10 11.30 0.76
N VAL A 11 -17.87 11.08 1.22
CA VAL A 11 -16.85 12.14 1.34
C VAL A 11 -16.55 12.78 -0.02
N PHE A 12 -16.37 11.98 -1.07
CA PHE A 12 -16.17 12.51 -2.43
C PHE A 12 -17.34 13.34 -2.92
N PHE A 13 -18.57 12.85 -2.72
CA PHE A 13 -19.76 13.57 -3.10
C PHE A 13 -19.81 14.95 -2.41
N GLN A 14 -19.48 15.01 -1.12
CA GLN A 14 -19.42 16.28 -0.39
C GLN A 14 -18.30 17.21 -0.88
N LEU A 15 -17.14 16.65 -1.25
CA LEU A 15 -16.03 17.40 -1.84
C LEU A 15 -16.41 18.02 -3.19
N ILE A 16 -17.08 17.27 -4.06
CA ILE A 16 -17.50 17.74 -5.39
C ILE A 16 -18.61 18.79 -5.27
N ARG A 17 -19.57 18.59 -4.35
CA ARG A 17 -20.74 19.46 -4.21
C ARG A 17 -20.39 20.85 -3.70
N LYS A 18 -19.36 20.99 -2.87
CA LYS A 18 -19.00 22.28 -2.25
C LYS A 18 -18.02 23.05 -3.13
N ARG A 19 -18.38 24.30 -3.49
CA ARG A 19 -17.42 25.28 -4.04
C ARG A 19 -16.58 25.83 -2.92
N PHE A 20 -15.33 25.42 -2.85
CA PHE A 20 -14.43 25.87 -1.80
C PHE A 20 -13.57 27.05 -2.23
N SER A 21 -13.12 27.82 -1.24
CA SER A 21 -12.12 28.86 -1.44
C SER A 21 -10.78 28.27 -1.91
N SER A 22 -10.05 29.01 -2.73
CA SER A 22 -8.69 28.64 -3.15
C SER A 22 -7.73 28.41 -1.98
N LYS A 23 -8.02 29.03 -0.82
CA LYS A 23 -7.22 28.90 0.42
C LYS A 23 -7.29 27.52 1.08
N VAL A 24 -8.29 26.69 0.75
CA VAL A 24 -8.48 25.34 1.32
C VAL A 24 -8.20 24.22 0.32
N VAL A 25 -7.70 24.54 -0.88
CA VAL A 25 -7.39 23.56 -1.95
C VAL A 25 -6.46 22.45 -1.45
N THR A 26 -5.45 22.81 -0.67
CA THR A 26 -4.48 21.89 -0.08
C THR A 26 -5.14 20.81 0.79
N TYR A 27 -6.14 21.21 1.58
CA TYR A 27 -6.89 20.30 2.44
C TYR A 27 -7.79 19.34 1.63
N HIS A 28 -8.39 19.82 0.54
CA HIS A 28 -9.21 18.97 -0.34
C HIS A 28 -8.41 17.94 -1.09
N VAL A 29 -7.20 18.29 -1.55
CA VAL A 29 -6.32 17.32 -2.20
C VAL A 29 -6.01 16.18 -1.25
N GLY A 30 -5.72 16.49 0.03
CA GLY A 30 -5.50 15.44 1.03
C GLY A 30 -6.72 14.57 1.32
N ILE A 31 -7.92 15.16 1.45
CA ILE A 31 -9.15 14.38 1.66
C ILE A 31 -9.48 13.53 0.42
N ALA A 32 -9.33 14.08 -0.78
CA ALA A 32 -9.59 13.35 -2.02
C ALA A 32 -8.64 12.15 -2.14
N ILE A 33 -7.37 12.33 -1.85
CA ILE A 33 -6.38 11.25 -1.89
C ILE A 33 -6.67 10.20 -0.82
N ALA A 34 -6.97 10.61 0.42
CA ALA A 34 -7.41 9.69 1.47
C ALA A 34 -8.68 8.92 1.08
N GLY A 35 -9.62 9.59 0.41
CA GLY A 35 -10.84 8.99 -0.12
C GLY A 35 -10.58 7.94 -1.20
N VAL A 36 -9.74 8.25 -2.19
CA VAL A 36 -9.37 7.29 -3.26
C VAL A 36 -8.75 6.05 -2.63
N HIS A 37 -7.85 6.24 -1.67
CA HIS A 37 -7.22 5.12 -0.98
C HIS A 37 -8.19 4.32 -0.15
N GLY A 38 -9.08 4.97 0.62
CA GLY A 38 -10.07 4.28 1.43
C GLY A 38 -10.95 3.36 0.57
N ILE A 39 -11.30 3.78 -0.64
CA ILE A 39 -12.00 2.93 -1.62
C ILE A 39 -11.09 1.80 -2.10
N ALA A 40 -9.87 2.10 -2.54
CA ALA A 40 -8.94 1.09 -3.05
C ALA A 40 -8.67 -0.02 -2.02
N ILE A 41 -8.39 0.36 -0.77
CA ILE A 41 -8.23 -0.56 0.36
C ILE A 41 -9.51 -1.35 0.58
N ALA A 42 -10.67 -0.70 0.63
CA ALA A 42 -11.92 -1.38 0.94
C ALA A 42 -12.28 -2.42 -0.13
N VAL A 43 -11.92 -2.19 -1.39
CA VAL A 43 -12.09 -3.13 -2.50
C VAL A 43 -11.07 -4.27 -2.40
N ILE A 44 -9.81 -3.96 -2.15
CA ILE A 44 -8.75 -4.97 -2.01
C ILE A 44 -8.97 -5.85 -0.79
N LEU A 45 -9.18 -5.25 0.39
CA LEU A 45 -9.50 -5.97 1.61
C LEU A 45 -10.88 -6.65 1.58
N ALA A 46 -11.74 -6.37 0.59
CA ALA A 46 -12.92 -7.21 0.37
C ALA A 46 -12.56 -8.49 -0.38
N GLY A 47 -11.67 -8.37 -1.38
CA GLY A 47 -11.34 -9.46 -2.29
C GLY A 47 -10.24 -10.40 -1.79
N VAL A 48 -9.29 -9.88 -1.01
CA VAL A 48 -7.99 -10.53 -0.73
C VAL A 48 -7.90 -11.25 0.62
N PRO A 49 -8.56 -10.82 1.71
CA PRO A 49 -8.52 -11.55 2.98
C PRO A 49 -9.18 -12.93 2.92
N ASN A 50 -10.02 -13.17 1.91
CA ASN A 50 -10.56 -14.51 1.65
C ASN A 50 -9.56 -15.44 0.94
N THR A 51 -8.34 -14.96 0.61
CA THR A 51 -7.39 -15.67 -0.25
C THR A 51 -5.97 -15.73 0.30
N ILE A 52 -5.63 -14.90 1.31
CA ILE A 52 -4.36 -14.96 2.04
C ILE A 52 -4.57 -15.71 3.35
N HIS A 53 -3.89 -16.83 3.52
CA HIS A 53 -3.95 -17.62 4.76
C HIS A 53 -2.54 -17.75 5.37
N LEU A 54 -2.48 -17.61 6.69
CA LEU A 54 -1.28 -17.91 7.47
C LEU A 54 -1.28 -19.40 7.77
N PHE A 55 -0.33 -20.14 7.18
CA PHE A 55 -0.27 -21.60 7.32
C PHE A 55 0.77 -22.05 8.35
N HIS A 56 1.88 -21.32 8.44
CA HIS A 56 2.94 -21.56 9.41
C HIS A 56 3.46 -20.22 9.94
N PHE A 57 4.12 -20.20 11.11
CA PHE A 57 4.54 -18.97 11.81
C PHE A 57 5.35 -17.98 10.94
N ASP A 58 6.01 -18.50 9.90
CA ASP A 58 6.85 -17.77 8.96
C ASP A 58 6.38 -17.83 7.50
N GLN A 59 5.23 -18.44 7.19
CA GLN A 59 4.78 -18.72 5.83
C GLN A 59 3.37 -18.19 5.56
N TYR A 60 3.29 -17.32 4.55
CA TYR A 60 2.03 -16.77 4.02
C TYR A 60 1.81 -17.38 2.64
N ILE A 61 0.63 -17.92 2.39
CA ILE A 61 0.26 -18.45 1.07
C ILE A 61 -0.96 -17.68 0.57
N VAL A 62 -0.91 -17.31 -0.71
CA VAL A 62 -1.96 -16.56 -1.39
C VAL A 62 -2.47 -17.34 -2.58
N PHE A 63 -3.79 -17.58 -2.58
CA PHE A 63 -4.51 -18.27 -3.62
C PHE A 63 -5.10 -17.28 -4.62
N PHE A 64 -4.32 -16.66 -5.50
CA PHE A 64 -4.90 -15.77 -6.52
C PHE A 64 -3.91 -15.44 -7.64
N CYS A 65 -4.39 -14.70 -8.65
CA CYS A 65 -3.54 -14.09 -9.68
C CYS A 65 -2.46 -13.20 -9.02
N GLU A 66 -1.20 -13.45 -9.36
CA GLU A 66 0.00 -12.71 -8.90
C GLU A 66 -0.20 -11.19 -8.89
N PHE A 67 -0.85 -10.68 -9.94
CA PHE A 67 -1.18 -9.27 -10.10
C PHE A 67 -2.01 -8.71 -8.96
N VAL A 68 -3.00 -9.45 -8.45
CA VAL A 68 -3.88 -8.99 -7.36
C VAL A 68 -3.11 -8.90 -6.05
N VAL A 69 -2.25 -9.88 -5.76
CA VAL A 69 -1.41 -9.90 -4.56
C VAL A 69 -0.42 -8.74 -4.59
N PHE A 70 0.28 -8.58 -5.72
CA PHE A 70 1.18 -7.46 -5.96
C PHE A 70 0.47 -6.12 -5.80
N MET A 71 -0.68 -5.93 -6.44
CA MET A 71 -1.45 -4.69 -6.35
C MET A 71 -1.93 -4.42 -4.92
N SER A 72 -2.23 -5.45 -4.15
CA SER A 72 -2.66 -5.30 -2.75
C SER A 72 -1.55 -4.79 -1.86
N PHE A 73 -0.36 -5.38 -1.97
CA PHE A 73 0.82 -4.93 -1.25
C PHE A 73 1.28 -3.55 -1.73
N TRP A 74 1.26 -3.31 -3.04
CA TRP A 74 1.59 -2.02 -3.62
C TRP A 74 0.66 -0.91 -3.12
N LEU A 75 -0.65 -1.14 -3.11
CA LEU A 75 -1.62 -0.17 -2.61
C LEU A 75 -1.53 0.02 -1.10
N ALA A 76 -1.28 -1.05 -0.34
CA ALA A 76 -0.95 -0.97 1.08
C ALA A 76 0.26 -0.04 1.31
N HIS A 77 1.33 -0.23 0.53
CA HIS A 77 2.56 0.54 0.61
C HIS A 77 2.36 2.01 0.21
N ILE A 78 1.59 2.28 -0.85
CA ILE A 78 1.20 3.64 -1.27
C ILE A 78 0.57 4.43 -0.12
N ILE A 79 -0.24 3.81 0.74
CA ILE A 79 -0.86 4.49 1.87
C ILE A 79 0.18 4.95 2.89
N TRP A 80 1.14 4.08 3.18
CA TRP A 80 2.23 4.40 4.10
C TRP A 80 3.02 5.61 3.62
N GLU A 81 3.20 5.79 2.31
CA GLU A 81 3.91 6.92 1.73
C GLU A 81 3.06 8.19 1.63
N LEU A 82 1.76 8.08 1.34
CA LEU A 82 0.90 9.24 1.07
C LEU A 82 0.33 9.90 2.33
N VAL A 83 0.34 9.21 3.48
CA VAL A 83 0.04 9.84 4.77
C VAL A 83 1.07 10.93 5.11
N PRO A 84 2.39 10.66 5.09
CA PRO A 84 3.43 11.67 5.17
C PRO A 84 3.28 12.83 4.18
N ALA A 85 2.94 12.54 2.91
CA ALA A 85 2.77 13.59 1.90
C ALA A 85 1.76 14.66 2.36
N ASN A 86 0.65 14.24 2.95
CA ASN A 86 -0.36 15.17 3.47
C ASN A 86 0.16 16.01 4.64
N CYS A 87 0.92 15.40 5.55
CA CYS A 87 1.54 16.11 6.67
C CYS A 87 2.57 17.14 6.18
N ILE A 88 3.45 16.75 5.24
CA ILE A 88 4.45 17.63 4.62
C ILE A 88 3.75 18.79 3.91
N LEU A 89 2.71 18.50 3.15
CA LEU A 89 1.94 19.50 2.43
C LEU A 89 1.32 20.54 3.38
N GLN A 90 0.74 20.10 4.50
CA GLN A 90 0.18 20.99 5.53
C GLN A 90 1.27 21.83 6.19
N TYR A 91 2.40 21.22 6.54
CA TYR A 91 3.54 21.94 7.11
C TYR A 91 4.08 23.01 6.18
N ILE A 92 4.32 22.70 4.90
CA ILE A 92 4.77 23.69 3.91
C ILE A 92 3.72 24.80 3.74
N ALA A 93 2.43 24.45 3.75
CA ALA A 93 1.37 25.44 3.62
C ALA A 93 1.32 26.44 4.79
N LEU A 94 1.66 25.99 6.01
CA LEU A 94 1.69 26.81 7.21
C LEU A 94 3.01 27.58 7.36
N CYS A 95 4.15 26.90 7.19
CA CYS A 95 5.48 27.44 7.49
C CYS A 95 6.15 28.14 6.29
N LYS A 96 5.73 27.84 5.06
CA LYS A 96 6.28 28.41 3.81
C LYS A 96 5.16 28.94 2.89
N PRO A 97 4.35 29.91 3.34
CA PRO A 97 3.21 30.44 2.59
C PRO A 97 3.60 31.14 1.27
N GLN A 98 4.88 31.50 1.09
CA GLN A 98 5.39 32.09 -0.14
C GLN A 98 5.40 31.12 -1.33
N PHE A 99 5.41 29.81 -1.09
CA PHE A 99 5.39 28.84 -2.19
C PHE A 99 4.02 28.75 -2.83
N SER A 100 3.96 28.68 -4.15
CA SER A 100 2.72 28.46 -4.89
C SER A 100 2.18 27.04 -4.65
N THR A 101 0.87 26.85 -4.77
CA THR A 101 0.23 25.54 -4.55
C THR A 101 0.87 24.40 -5.35
N PRO A 102 1.20 24.55 -6.65
CA PRO A 102 1.86 23.49 -7.41
C PRO A 102 3.22 23.10 -6.81
N VAL A 103 4.03 24.08 -6.38
CA VAL A 103 5.34 23.82 -5.76
C VAL A 103 5.18 23.03 -4.46
N ARG A 104 4.21 23.40 -3.61
CA ARG A 104 3.95 22.67 -2.35
C ARG A 104 3.53 21.22 -2.63
N LEU A 105 2.66 21.01 -3.62
CA LEU A 105 2.23 19.68 -4.05
C LEU A 105 3.41 18.87 -4.59
N THR A 106 4.25 19.45 -5.45
CA THR A 106 5.42 18.78 -6.01
C THR A 106 6.42 18.39 -4.93
N ILE A 107 6.69 19.24 -3.93
CA ILE A 107 7.60 18.88 -2.83
C ILE A 107 7.01 17.73 -2.02
N ALA A 108 5.75 17.85 -1.58
CA ALA A 108 5.12 16.88 -0.71
C ALA A 108 4.93 15.50 -1.39
N TYR A 109 4.36 15.49 -2.60
CA TYR A 109 4.08 14.23 -3.30
C TYR A 109 5.28 13.72 -4.10
N GLY A 110 6.16 14.60 -4.59
CA GLY A 110 7.36 14.20 -5.31
C GLY A 110 8.33 13.45 -4.41
N TYR A 111 8.47 13.90 -3.16
CA TYR A 111 9.24 13.19 -2.15
C TYR A 111 8.72 11.76 -1.91
N CYS A 112 7.43 11.61 -1.64
CA CYS A 112 6.81 10.30 -1.45
C CYS A 112 6.84 9.43 -2.72
N SER A 113 6.73 10.04 -3.91
CA SER A 113 6.81 9.31 -5.18
C SER A 113 8.22 8.75 -5.42
N LEU A 114 9.27 9.49 -5.03
CA LEU A 114 10.64 9.02 -5.11
C LEU A 114 10.88 7.85 -4.15
N LEU A 115 10.42 7.98 -2.91
CA LEU A 115 10.48 6.92 -1.90
C LEU A 115 9.74 5.65 -2.34
N LEU A 116 8.54 5.81 -2.90
CA LEU A 116 7.76 4.71 -3.46
C LEU A 116 8.49 4.02 -4.63
N SER A 117 9.12 4.82 -5.50
CA SER A 117 9.89 4.29 -6.64
C SER A 117 11.11 3.51 -6.17
N CYS A 118 11.85 4.02 -5.19
CA CYS A 118 12.98 3.32 -4.55
C CYS A 118 12.53 2.04 -3.83
N SER A 119 11.29 2.01 -3.33
CA SER A 119 10.71 0.86 -2.64
C SER A 119 10.14 -0.20 -3.57
N SER A 120 9.81 0.16 -4.82
CA SER A 120 9.16 -0.75 -5.77
C SER A 120 9.82 -2.11 -5.99
N PRO A 121 11.16 -2.26 -5.99
CA PRO A 121 11.78 -3.58 -6.13
C PRO A 121 11.45 -4.53 -4.98
N TYR A 122 11.14 -4.01 -3.80
CA TYR A 122 10.82 -4.81 -2.61
C TYR A 122 9.34 -5.22 -2.55
N CYS A 123 8.48 -4.66 -3.40
CA CYS A 123 7.05 -4.99 -3.46
C CYS A 123 6.77 -6.30 -4.22
N ALA A 124 7.73 -6.79 -5.01
CA ALA A 124 7.68 -8.11 -5.66
C ALA A 124 8.10 -9.21 -4.67
N TYR A 125 7.38 -9.29 -3.55
CA TYR A 125 7.76 -10.11 -2.40
C TYR A 125 7.42 -11.60 -2.56
N PHE A 126 6.31 -11.87 -3.24
CA PHE A 126 5.76 -13.21 -3.36
C PHE A 126 6.39 -13.94 -4.53
N TYR A 127 6.68 -15.22 -4.32
CA TYR A 127 7.27 -16.09 -5.33
C TYR A 127 6.61 -17.47 -5.28
N GLN A 128 6.72 -18.20 -6.38
CA GLN A 128 6.29 -19.59 -6.46
C GLN A 128 7.41 -20.50 -5.93
N ASP A 129 7.05 -21.46 -5.09
CA ASP A 129 7.95 -22.52 -4.60
C ASP A 129 7.12 -23.79 -4.38
N SER A 130 7.74 -24.95 -4.66
CA SER A 130 7.20 -26.27 -4.36
C SER A 130 6.65 -26.43 -2.94
N LEU A 131 7.24 -25.74 -1.97
CA LEU A 131 6.77 -25.74 -0.58
C LEU A 131 5.35 -25.16 -0.48
N TYR A 132 5.08 -24.03 -1.14
CA TYR A 132 3.75 -23.40 -1.10
C TYR A 132 2.73 -24.22 -1.87
N ASP A 133 3.14 -24.83 -2.99
CA ASP A 133 2.28 -25.72 -3.77
C ASP A 133 1.90 -26.97 -2.94
N ASN A 134 2.86 -27.58 -2.24
CA ASN A 134 2.60 -28.77 -1.40
C ASN A 134 1.70 -28.45 -0.21
N THR A 135 1.99 -27.37 0.54
CA THR A 135 1.14 -26.94 1.66
C THR A 135 -0.27 -26.61 1.19
N THR A 136 -0.39 -25.99 0.02
CA THR A 136 -1.68 -25.71 -0.61
C THR A 136 -2.45 -26.99 -0.91
N ARG A 137 -1.81 -27.98 -1.54
CA ARG A 137 -2.45 -29.27 -1.86
C ARG A 137 -2.93 -29.97 -0.61
N GLU A 138 -2.10 -29.99 0.43
CA GLU A 138 -2.42 -30.65 1.69
C GLU A 138 -3.64 -30.03 2.37
N VAL A 139 -3.70 -28.70 2.49
CA VAL A 139 -4.79 -28.05 3.24
C VAL A 139 -6.11 -27.99 2.48
N HIS A 140 -6.05 -27.88 1.16
CA HIS A 140 -7.26 -27.86 0.32
C HIS A 140 -7.65 -29.23 -0.22
N GLU A 141 -6.96 -30.30 0.22
CA GLU A 141 -7.19 -31.69 -0.21
C GLU A 141 -7.18 -31.84 -1.75
N LEU A 142 -6.29 -31.10 -2.43
CA LEU A 142 -6.25 -31.07 -3.89
C LEU A 142 -5.58 -32.32 -4.45
N THR A 143 -6.18 -32.87 -5.50
CA THR A 143 -5.66 -33.99 -6.27
C THR A 143 -4.52 -33.56 -7.20
N ASP A 144 -3.63 -34.49 -7.56
CA ASP A 144 -2.47 -34.22 -8.45
C ASP A 144 -2.87 -33.66 -9.83
N ASN A 145 -4.10 -33.94 -10.26
CA ASN A 145 -4.63 -33.48 -11.55
C ASN A 145 -5.15 -32.03 -11.51
N GLU A 146 -5.40 -31.49 -10.32
CA GLU A 146 -5.87 -30.12 -10.17
C GLU A 146 -4.73 -29.13 -10.37
N ARG A 147 -4.94 -28.22 -11.33
CA ARG A 147 -4.01 -27.14 -11.66
C ARG A 147 -4.32 -25.93 -10.81
N PHE A 148 -3.34 -25.48 -10.05
CA PHE A 148 -3.37 -24.21 -9.34
C PHE A 148 -1.95 -23.62 -9.35
N MET A 149 -1.83 -22.40 -8.85
CA MET A 149 -0.56 -21.72 -8.66
C MET A 149 -0.58 -21.09 -7.27
N ALA A 150 0.31 -21.53 -6.37
CA ALA A 150 0.43 -20.94 -5.04
C ALA A 150 1.62 -19.98 -5.03
N PHE A 151 1.36 -18.75 -4.62
CA PHE A 151 2.41 -17.79 -4.32
C PHE A 151 2.55 -17.66 -2.83
N GLY A 152 3.78 -17.64 -2.35
CA GLY A 152 4.04 -17.46 -0.94
C GLY A 152 5.18 -16.50 -0.68
N GLY A 153 5.29 -16.14 0.58
CA GLY A 153 6.33 -15.28 1.09
C GLY A 153 6.71 -15.69 2.50
N ARG A 154 7.98 -15.49 2.86
CA ARG A 154 8.51 -15.80 4.19
C ARG A 154 8.50 -14.59 5.12
N LEU A 155 8.75 -14.75 6.41
CA LEU A 155 9.06 -13.58 7.24
C LEU A 155 10.53 -13.14 7.05
N PHE A 156 11.43 -14.12 7.02
CA PHE A 156 12.87 -13.95 6.88
C PHE A 156 13.34 -14.34 5.49
N ALA A 157 14.43 -13.71 5.04
CA ALA A 157 15.12 -14.11 3.81
C ALA A 157 15.71 -15.53 3.95
N SER A 158 15.94 -16.19 2.82
CA SER A 158 16.59 -17.50 2.72
C SER A 158 17.67 -17.47 1.65
N ASP A 159 18.53 -18.49 1.60
CA ASP A 159 19.61 -18.59 0.59
C ASP A 159 19.07 -18.56 -0.85
N LYS A 160 17.84 -19.04 -1.07
CA LYS A 160 17.17 -19.04 -2.39
C LYS A 160 16.39 -17.76 -2.66
N HIS A 161 15.90 -17.10 -1.63
CA HIS A 161 15.03 -15.92 -1.74
C HIS A 161 15.51 -14.84 -0.77
N LEU A 162 16.32 -13.92 -1.30
CA LEU A 162 16.92 -12.81 -0.55
C LEU A 162 15.87 -11.79 -0.08
N SER A 163 14.70 -11.75 -0.72
CA SER A 163 13.59 -10.93 -0.29
C SER A 163 12.88 -11.65 0.87
N GLY A 164 12.94 -11.05 2.07
CA GLY A 164 12.14 -11.41 3.26
C GLY A 164 11.13 -10.31 3.61
N GLY A 165 10.03 -10.63 4.29
CA GLY A 165 9.06 -9.62 4.75
C GLY A 165 9.70 -8.57 5.66
N ILE A 166 10.70 -8.97 6.44
CA ILE A 166 11.53 -8.05 7.24
C ILE A 166 12.38 -7.13 6.36
N ASN A 167 12.91 -7.61 5.23
CA ASN A 167 13.68 -6.76 4.31
C ASN A 167 12.79 -5.68 3.71
N PHE A 168 11.55 -6.03 3.32
CA PHE A 168 10.57 -5.03 2.91
C PHE A 168 10.29 -4.02 4.03
N ALA A 169 10.00 -4.47 5.25
CA ALA A 169 9.75 -3.56 6.37
C ALA A 169 10.95 -2.64 6.69
N THR A 170 12.17 -3.17 6.65
CA THR A 170 13.37 -2.42 7.07
C THR A 170 14.02 -1.59 5.97
N GLN A 171 13.89 -1.98 4.71
CA GLN A 171 14.52 -1.30 3.57
C GLN A 171 13.54 -0.44 2.77
N SER A 172 12.24 -0.70 2.90
CA SER A 172 11.20 0.10 2.27
C SER A 172 10.42 0.92 3.29
N ILE A 173 9.74 0.32 4.27
CA ILE A 173 8.86 1.09 5.18
C ILE A 173 9.65 1.95 6.18
N LEU A 174 10.67 1.38 6.82
CA LEU A 174 11.39 2.08 7.89
C LEU A 174 12.12 3.34 7.41
N PRO A 175 12.86 3.33 6.27
CA PRO A 175 13.55 4.52 5.79
C PRO A 175 12.55 5.61 5.42
N THR A 176 11.43 5.25 4.79
CA THR A 176 10.42 6.24 4.38
C THR A 176 9.71 6.85 5.57
N TYR A 177 9.46 6.06 6.62
CA TYR A 177 8.97 6.54 7.90
C TYR A 177 9.97 7.52 8.53
N PHE A 178 11.25 7.15 8.67
CA PHE A 178 12.26 8.07 9.22
C PHE A 178 12.39 9.36 8.42
N ALA A 179 12.40 9.23 7.10
CA ALA A 179 12.61 10.35 6.22
C ALA A 179 11.39 11.30 6.24
N ALA A 180 10.17 10.75 6.33
CA ALA A 180 8.95 11.52 6.59
C ALA A 180 8.98 12.33 7.89
N TYR A 181 9.41 11.72 9.01
CA TYR A 181 9.51 12.43 10.30
C TYR A 181 10.67 13.42 10.34
N GLY A 182 11.78 13.10 9.66
CA GLY A 182 12.94 13.98 9.55
C GLY A 182 12.64 15.31 8.84
N VAL A 183 11.58 15.39 8.03
CA VAL A 183 11.15 16.65 7.38
C VAL A 183 10.66 17.68 8.41
N PHE A 184 10.26 17.26 9.61
CA PHE A 184 9.70 18.13 10.65
C PHE A 184 10.70 18.55 11.74
N ILE A 185 11.90 17.96 11.75
CA ILE A 185 12.99 18.28 12.69
C ILE A 185 13.95 19.28 12.02
#